data_AF-A0A0G4ML49-F1
#
_entry.id   AF-A0A0G4ML49-F1
#
_cell.length_a   1.000
_cell.length_b   1.000
_cell.length_c   1.000
_cell.angle_alpha   90.00
_cell.angle_beta   90.00
_cell.angle_gamma   90.00
#
_symmetry.space_group_name_H-M   'P 1'
#
loop_
_entity.id
_entity.type
_entity.pdbx_description
1 polymer ?
#
loop_
_entity_poly.entity_id
_entity_poly.type
_entity_poly.pdbx_seq_one_letter_code
_entity_poly.pdbx_strand_id
1 'polypeptide(L)'
;MESIEDRIFNVVLPTLKHGNDGLIFTCVHTKYQHGTDNHILKWKPPEENTVDCRLRLHFPTVQPEDVDMFEGGSDEPFVDYDSVPKAELWSFLGSGRDGGNYEYFA
;
A
#
# COMPACT_ATOMS: atom_id res chain seq x y z
N MET A 1 17.26 -6.55 33.28
CA MET A 1 18.19 -5.94 32.31
C MET A 1 17.38 -5.74 31.05
N GLU A 2 17.18 -4.50 30.63
CA GLU A 2 16.41 -4.19 29.41
C GLU A 2 17.19 -4.69 28.19
N SER A 3 16.49 -5.28 27.21
CA SER A 3 17.17 -5.81 26.01
C SER A 3 17.69 -4.67 25.14
N ILE A 4 18.73 -4.94 24.35
CA ILE A 4 19.24 -3.94 23.39
C ILE A 4 18.17 -3.58 22.37
N GLU A 5 17.31 -4.54 22.01
CA GLU A 5 16.18 -4.34 21.10
C GLU A 5 15.19 -3.33 21.68
N ASP A 6 14.75 -3.52 22.92
CA ASP A 6 13.82 -2.62 23.60
C ASP A 6 14.37 -1.19 23.66
N ARG A 7 15.67 -1.04 23.96
CA ARG A 7 16.31 0.28 24.01
C ARG A 7 16.34 0.95 22.65
N ILE A 8 16.63 0.20 21.57
CA ILE A 8 16.65 0.75 20.23
C ILE A 8 15.25 1.25 19.85
N PHE A 9 14.22 0.40 19.98
CA PHE A 9 12.87 0.73 19.55
C PHE A 9 12.20 1.81 20.41
N ASN A 10 12.36 1.76 21.74
CA ASN A 10 11.61 2.63 22.64
C ASN A 10 12.34 3.94 23.00
N VAL A 11 13.66 4.00 22.83
CA VAL A 11 14.46 5.18 23.24
C VAL A 11 15.18 5.80 22.05
N VAL A 12 15.91 5.01 21.27
CA VAL A 12 16.76 5.56 20.20
C VAL A 12 15.93 6.00 19.01
N LEU A 13 15.11 5.12 18.43
CA LEU A 13 14.35 5.44 17.21
C LEU A 13 13.45 6.69 17.37
N PRO A 14 12.69 6.86 18.48
CA PRO A 14 11.82 8.02 18.65
C PRO A 14 12.57 9.35 18.88
N THR A 15 13.85 9.31 19.26
CA THR A 15 14.65 10.51 19.54
C THR A 15 15.48 10.97 18.34
N LEU A 16 15.40 10.27 17.21
CA LEU A 16 16.07 10.65 15.97
C LEU A 16 15.49 11.95 15.41
N LYS A 17 16.35 12.79 14.84
CA LYS A 17 15.95 14.06 14.19
C LYS A 17 15.50 13.89 12.74
N HIS A 18 15.57 12.67 12.22
CA HIS A 18 15.21 12.29 10.86
C HIS A 18 14.25 11.10 10.89
N GLY A 19 13.54 10.85 9.79
CA GLY A 19 12.75 9.64 9.62
C GLY A 19 13.60 8.39 9.79
N ASN A 20 13.00 7.34 10.33
CA ASN A 20 13.56 6.00 10.38
C ASN A 20 12.70 5.08 9.52
N ASP A 21 13.33 4.12 8.86
CA ASP A 21 12.73 3.21 7.89
C ASP A 21 13.28 1.79 8.15
N GLY A 22 13.45 1.46 9.44
CA GLY A 22 13.99 0.19 9.92
C GLY A 22 15.44 0.21 10.43
N LEU A 23 16.11 -0.94 10.33
CA LEU A 23 17.41 -1.22 10.95
C LEU A 23 18.43 -1.74 9.92
N ILE A 24 19.71 -1.43 10.15
CA ILE A 24 20.84 -1.96 9.38
C ILE A 24 21.75 -2.76 10.32
N PHE A 25 22.02 -4.01 9.96
CA PHE A 25 22.96 -4.88 10.67
C PHE A 25 24.23 -5.05 9.85
N THR A 26 25.38 -4.70 10.44
CA THR A 26 26.69 -4.80 9.80
C THR A 26 27.54 -5.82 10.55
N CYS A 27 28.03 -6.85 9.86
CA CYS A 27 28.92 -7.84 10.45
C CYS A 27 30.30 -7.25 10.77
N VAL A 28 30.77 -7.41 12.01
CA VAL A 28 32.05 -6.85 12.49
C VAL A 28 33.28 -7.65 12.04
N HIS A 29 33.09 -8.88 11.57
CA HIS A 29 34.19 -9.80 11.22
C HIS A 29 34.44 -9.91 9.71
N THR A 30 33.69 -9.18 8.89
CA THR A 30 33.81 -9.20 7.44
C THR A 30 34.45 -7.92 6.94
N LYS A 31 35.28 -8.02 5.89
CA LYS A 31 35.83 -6.84 5.22
C LYS A 31 34.74 -6.16 4.39
N TYR A 32 34.92 -4.87 4.14
CA TYR A 32 34.07 -4.12 3.23
C TYR A 32 34.06 -4.75 1.82
N GLN A 33 32.87 -4.84 1.21
CA GLN A 33 32.66 -5.34 -0.14
C GLN A 33 32.01 -4.26 -1.02
N HIS A 34 32.52 -4.09 -2.24
CA HIS A 34 31.87 -3.26 -3.25
C HIS A 34 30.68 -4.00 -3.88
N GLY A 35 29.54 -3.34 -4.03
CA GLY A 35 28.31 -3.94 -4.58
C GLY A 35 27.44 -4.58 -3.51
N THR A 36 26.74 -5.66 -3.86
CA THR A 36 25.92 -6.42 -2.90
C THR A 36 26.80 -7.14 -1.88
N ASP A 37 26.59 -6.83 -0.60
CA ASP A 37 27.23 -7.51 0.53
C ASP A 37 26.16 -8.31 1.30
N ASN A 38 26.31 -9.64 1.32
CA ASN A 38 25.37 -10.54 2.00
C ASN A 38 25.48 -10.49 3.53
N HIS A 39 26.49 -9.80 4.08
CA HIS A 39 26.68 -9.62 5.52
C HIS A 39 26.11 -8.29 6.03
N ILE A 40 25.64 -7.43 5.13
CA ILE A 40 24.87 -6.23 5.48
C ILE A 40 23.39 -6.54 5.31
N LEU A 41 22.68 -6.63 6.44
CA LEU A 41 21.25 -6.92 6.43
C LEU A 41 20.48 -5.62 6.65
N LYS A 42 19.50 -5.38 5.78
CA LYS A 42 18.49 -4.33 5.97
C LYS A 42 17.20 -4.97 6.45
N TRP A 43 16.67 -4.48 7.56
CA TRP A 43 15.37 -4.91 8.10
C TRP A 43 14.42 -3.72 8.09
N LYS A 44 13.16 -3.98 7.75
CA LYS A 44 12.06 -3.02 7.80
C LYS A 44 10.85 -3.65 8.47
N PRO A 45 10.03 -2.87 9.20
CA PRO A 45 8.71 -3.33 9.62
C PRO A 45 7.89 -3.81 8.40
N PRO A 46 7.18 -4.95 8.48
CA PRO A 46 6.36 -5.46 7.38
C PRO A 46 5.35 -4.44 6.84
N GLU A 47 4.77 -3.65 7.73
CA GLU A 47 3.81 -2.57 7.43
C GLU A 47 4.40 -1.43 6.60
N GLU A 48 5.72 -1.24 6.63
CA GLU A 48 6.44 -0.24 5.82
C GLU A 48 6.91 -0.80 4.47
N ASN A 49 6.75 -2.11 4.23
CA ASN A 49 7.02 -2.73 2.93
C ASN A 49 5.79 -2.61 2.01
N THR A 50 5.56 -1.40 1.49
CA THR A 50 4.42 -1.10 0.62
C THR A 50 4.66 -1.49 -0.83
N VAL A 51 3.57 -1.69 -1.58
CA VAL A 51 3.57 -1.85 -3.04
C VAL A 51 2.61 -0.83 -3.67
N ASP A 52 3.00 -0.28 -4.81
CA ASP A 52 2.15 0.65 -5.56
C ASP A 52 1.18 -0.13 -6.46
N CYS A 53 -0.12 0.06 -6.25
CA CYS A 53 -1.18 -0.54 -7.06
C CYS A 53 -2.06 0.54 -7.71
N ARG A 54 -2.66 0.21 -8.85
CA ARG A 54 -3.71 1.03 -9.46
C ARG A 54 -5.05 0.70 -8.83
N LEU A 55 -5.66 1.69 -8.18
CA LEU A 55 -7.00 1.58 -7.61
C LEU A 55 -8.07 1.66 -8.71
N ARG A 56 -9.03 0.73 -8.70
CA ARG A 56 -10.28 0.81 -9.47
C ARG A 56 -11.47 0.76 -8.54
N LEU A 57 -12.38 1.71 -8.68
CA LEU A 57 -13.59 1.82 -7.87
C LEU A 57 -14.81 1.41 -8.68
N HIS A 58 -15.66 0.56 -8.12
CA HIS A 58 -16.94 0.16 -8.70
C HIS A 58 -18.07 0.58 -7.77
N PHE A 59 -18.83 1.58 -8.19
CA PHE A 59 -19.98 2.09 -7.46
C PHE A 59 -21.23 1.25 -7.77
N PRO A 60 -22.10 1.01 -6.77
CA PRO A 60 -23.32 0.25 -6.99
C PRO A 60 -24.33 1.05 -7.83
N THR A 61 -25.13 0.33 -8.62
CA THR A 61 -26.30 0.89 -9.29
C THR A 61 -27.53 0.62 -8.43
N VAL A 62 -28.32 1.64 -8.14
CA VAL A 62 -29.54 1.58 -7.33
C VAL A 62 -30.77 1.96 -8.17
N GLN A 63 -31.92 1.43 -7.79
CA GLN A 63 -33.19 1.86 -8.37
C GLN A 63 -33.72 3.07 -7.58
N PRO A 64 -34.32 4.07 -8.23
CA PRO A 64 -34.94 5.19 -7.54
C PRO A 64 -36.11 4.73 -6.66
N GLU A 65 -36.26 5.34 -5.47
CA GLU A 65 -37.39 5.08 -4.58
C GLU A 65 -38.58 5.99 -4.92
N ASP A 66 -39.79 5.65 -4.47
CA ASP A 66 -41.03 6.41 -4.77
C ASP A 66 -40.93 7.92 -4.43
N VAL A 67 -40.06 8.29 -3.49
CA VAL A 67 -39.79 9.68 -3.09
C VAL A 67 -38.95 10.45 -4.11
N ASP A 68 -38.08 9.77 -4.85
CA ASP A 68 -37.20 10.37 -5.87
C ASP A 68 -37.95 10.57 -7.20
N MET A 69 -39.06 9.88 -7.38
CA MET A 69 -39.92 9.92 -8.56
C MET A 69 -40.77 11.20 -8.66
N PHE A 70 -40.96 11.94 -7.55
CA PHE A 70 -41.89 13.07 -7.51
C PHE A 70 -41.26 14.42 -7.88
N GLU A 71 -39.92 14.55 -7.85
CA GLU A 71 -39.19 15.76 -8.23
C GLU A 71 -38.38 15.60 -9.53
N GLY A 72 -39.02 15.12 -10.60
CA GLY A 72 -38.38 15.03 -11.92
C GLY A 72 -37.32 13.94 -12.04
N GLY A 73 -37.33 12.96 -11.13
CA GLY A 73 -36.53 11.74 -11.22
C GLY A 73 -36.96 10.86 -12.40
N SER A 74 -35.97 10.23 -13.04
CA SER A 74 -36.18 9.19 -14.04
C SER A 74 -36.34 7.83 -13.37
N ASP A 75 -37.17 6.95 -13.94
CA ASP A 75 -37.36 5.55 -13.50
C ASP A 75 -36.15 4.64 -13.83
N GLU A 76 -35.04 5.22 -14.29
CA GLU A 76 -33.84 4.48 -14.69
C GLU A 76 -32.89 4.28 -13.51
N PRO A 77 -32.29 3.08 -13.36
CA PRO A 77 -31.27 2.85 -12.35
C PRO A 77 -30.09 3.82 -12.52
N PHE A 78 -29.64 4.41 -11.41
CA PHE A 78 -28.52 5.35 -11.40
C PHE A 78 -27.36 4.83 -10.55
N VAL A 79 -26.17 5.39 -10.76
CA VAL A 79 -24.98 5.04 -9.97
C VAL A 79 -25.00 5.84 -8.67
N ASP A 80 -24.99 5.13 -7.54
CA ASP A 80 -24.90 5.74 -6.22
C ASP A 80 -23.43 6.01 -5.90
N TYR A 81 -23.05 7.29 -5.98
CA TYR A 81 -21.71 7.77 -5.65
C TYR A 81 -21.49 8.08 -4.16
N ASP A 82 -22.55 8.09 -3.36
CA ASP A 82 -22.49 8.35 -1.91
C ASP A 82 -22.25 7.06 -1.12
N SER A 83 -22.64 5.91 -1.68
CA SER A 83 -22.31 4.59 -1.14
C SER A 83 -20.82 4.24 -1.24
N VAL A 84 -20.37 3.38 -0.31
CA VAL A 84 -19.00 2.85 -0.32
C VAL A 84 -18.79 1.97 -1.57
N PRO A 85 -17.87 2.33 -2.49
CA PRO A 85 -17.62 1.53 -3.69
C PRO A 85 -16.81 0.27 -3.35
N LYS A 86 -16.93 -0.74 -4.20
CA LYS A 86 -15.97 -1.85 -4.21
C LYS A 86 -14.63 -1.33 -4.75
N ALA A 87 -13.58 -1.42 -3.93
CA ALA A 87 -12.23 -1.06 -4.30
C ALA A 87 -11.43 -2.30 -4.73
N GLU A 88 -10.82 -2.24 -5.91
CA GLU A 88 -9.97 -3.28 -6.45
C GLU A 88 -8.56 -2.74 -6.69
N LEU A 89 -7.55 -3.56 -6.37
CA LEU A 89 -6.15 -3.24 -6.58
C LEU A 89 -5.64 -3.94 -7.84
N TRP A 90 -4.93 -3.21 -8.70
CA TRP A 90 -4.43 -3.73 -9.98
C TRP A 90 -2.92 -3.50 -10.11
N SER A 91 -2.21 -4.53 -10.56
CA SER A 91 -0.75 -4.51 -10.73
C SER A 91 -0.35 -4.27 -12.18
N PHE A 92 0.66 -3.42 -12.38
CA PHE A 92 1.21 -3.13 -13.71
C PHE A 92 2.17 -4.24 -14.14
N LEU A 93 1.93 -4.85 -15.29
CA LEU A 93 2.76 -5.96 -15.83
C LEU A 93 3.77 -5.54 -16.90
N GLY A 94 3.86 -4.24 -17.18
CA GLY A 94 4.72 -3.72 -18.24
C GLY A 94 4.01 -3.58 -19.58
N SER A 95 4.61 -2.79 -20.47
CA SER A 95 4.08 -2.49 -21.79
C SER A 95 4.46 -3.59 -22.78
N GLY A 96 3.69 -4.67 -22.84
CA GLY A 96 3.73 -5.60 -23.97
C GLY A 96 3.22 -4.94 -25.25
N ARG A 97 3.67 -5.39 -26.42
CA ARG A 97 3.23 -4.88 -27.75
C ARG A 97 1.70 -4.92 -27.96
N ASP A 98 0.98 -5.73 -27.18
CA ASP A 98 -0.46 -6.03 -27.35
C ASP A 98 -1.39 -5.50 -26.23
N GLY A 99 -0.98 -4.48 -25.48
CA GLY A 99 -1.94 -3.61 -24.76
C GLY A 99 -2.62 -4.17 -23.50
N GLY A 100 -2.15 -5.29 -22.95
CA GLY A 100 -2.61 -5.80 -21.65
C GLY A 100 -1.73 -5.29 -20.51
N ASN A 101 -2.00 -4.11 -19.95
CA ASN A 101 -1.03 -3.45 -19.06
C ASN A 101 -1.32 -3.61 -17.56
N TYR A 102 -2.45 -4.20 -17.15
CA TYR A 102 -2.80 -4.36 -15.73
C TYR A 102 -3.57 -5.65 -15.47
N GLU A 103 -3.21 -6.36 -14.40
CA GLU A 103 -3.95 -7.52 -13.87
C GLU A 103 -4.48 -7.25 -12.46
N TYR A 104 -5.56 -7.92 -12.09
CA TYR A 104 -6.13 -7.85 -10.75
C TYR A 104 -5.13 -8.42 -9.73
N PHE A 105 -4.83 -7.67 -8.68
CA PHE A 105 -3.82 -8.04 -7.69
C PHE A 105 -4.40 -8.90 -6.56
N ALA A 106 -5.45 -8.43 -5.89
CA ALA A 106 -6.09 -9.08 -4.75
C ALA A 106 -7.43 -8.40 -4.43
#